data_AF-A0A849S5R9-F1
#
_entry.id   AF-A0A849S5R9-F1
#
_cell.length_a   1.000
_cell.length_b   1.000
_cell.length_c   1.000
_cell.angle_alpha   90.00
_cell.angle_beta   90.00
_cell.angle_gamma   90.00
#
_symmetry.space_group_name_H-M   'P 1'
#
loop_
_entity.id
_entity.type
_entity.pdbx_description
1 polymer ?
#
loop_
_entity_poly.entity_id
_entity_poly.type
_entity_poly.pdbx_seq_one_letter_code
_entity_poly.pdbx_strand_id
1 'polypeptide(L)'
;QGQTEVEQLIRFMVGLTPAGLQLSYLVDPNRMDLANHRGPSTPMGCDFCAGMVGANALKILLNRGTVVTAPRALHFDAYRNKYVTTWRPWGNNNPLQQLALKAARKNLQGKL
;
A
#
# COMPACT_ATOMS: atom_id res chain seq x y z
N GLN A 1 13.75 -7.45 -4.38
CA GLN A 1 14.57 -8.40 -5.15
C GLN A 1 15.83 -8.73 -4.36
N GLY A 2 16.39 -9.92 -4.54
CA GLY A 2 17.58 -10.38 -3.78
C GLY A 2 17.33 -10.68 -2.29
N GLN A 3 16.08 -10.99 -1.93
CA GLN A 3 15.66 -11.29 -0.55
C GLN A 3 14.77 -12.53 -0.57
N THR A 4 14.55 -13.16 0.58
CA THR A 4 13.59 -14.27 0.71
C THR A 4 12.20 -13.84 0.24
N GLU A 5 11.41 -14.78 -0.28
CA GLU A 5 10.06 -14.52 -0.81
C GLU A 5 9.17 -13.80 0.22
N VAL A 6 9.18 -14.28 1.46
CA VAL A 6 8.47 -13.65 2.59
C VAL A 6 8.89 -12.20 2.77
N GLU A 7 10.19 -11.89 2.74
CA GLU A 7 10.68 -10.51 2.87
C GLU A 7 10.28 -9.65 1.67
N GLN A 8 10.20 -10.21 0.46
CA GLN A 8 9.68 -9.50 -0.70
C GLN A 8 8.19 -9.17 -0.54
N LEU A 9 7.38 -10.11 -0.04
CA LEU A 9 5.96 -9.89 0.24
C LEU A 9 5.75 -8.83 1.33
N ILE A 10 6.55 -8.86 2.40
CA ILE A 10 6.51 -7.84 3.45
C ILE A 10 6.82 -6.45 2.87
N ARG A 11 7.89 -6.34 2.08
CA ARG A 11 8.25 -5.07 1.43
C ARG A 11 7.19 -4.59 0.46
N PHE A 12 6.58 -5.52 -0.29
CA PHE A 12 5.49 -5.21 -1.20
C PHE A 12 4.29 -4.63 -0.43
N MET A 13 3.82 -5.30 0.62
CA MET A 13 2.67 -4.83 1.40
C MET A 13 2.89 -3.46 2.06
N VAL A 14 4.06 -3.29 2.71
CA VAL A 14 4.41 -2.01 3.37
C VAL A 14 4.63 -0.90 2.34
N GLY A 15 5.17 -1.23 1.16
CA GLY A 15 5.33 -0.29 0.04
C GLY A 15 4.00 0.10 -0.61
N LEU A 16 3.06 -0.84 -0.73
CA LEU A 16 1.76 -0.62 -1.35
C LEU A 16 0.88 0.32 -0.50
N THR A 17 0.92 0.16 0.83
CA THR A 17 0.03 0.91 1.73
C THR A 17 0.79 1.51 2.93
N PRO A 18 1.67 2.51 2.70
CA PRO A 18 2.55 3.05 3.74
C PRO A 18 1.84 3.75 4.90
N ALA A 19 0.57 4.13 4.73
CA ALA A 19 -0.29 4.70 5.78
C ALA A 19 -1.23 3.67 6.44
N GLY A 20 -1.36 2.46 5.88
CA GLY A 20 -2.16 1.37 6.46
C GLY A 20 -3.62 1.69 6.77
N LEU A 21 -4.28 2.57 6.00
CA LEU A 21 -5.66 3.02 6.28
C LEU A 21 -6.64 1.84 6.43
N GLN A 22 -6.46 0.81 5.61
CA GLN A 22 -7.33 -0.37 5.58
C GLN A 22 -7.15 -1.33 6.77
N LEU A 23 -6.06 -1.24 7.52
CA LEU A 23 -5.76 -2.20 8.59
C LEU A 23 -6.74 -2.13 9.75
N SER A 24 -7.30 -0.94 10.01
CA SER A 24 -8.18 -0.70 11.16
C SER A 24 -9.54 -1.39 11.11
N TYR A 25 -10.00 -1.79 9.92
CA TYR A 25 -11.29 -2.46 9.72
C TYR A 25 -11.14 -3.86 9.14
N LEU A 26 -9.94 -4.42 9.20
CA LEU A 26 -9.72 -5.82 8.85
C LEU A 26 -10.31 -6.71 9.96
N VAL A 27 -11.56 -7.13 9.77
CA VAL A 27 -12.32 -7.93 10.75
C VAL A 27 -11.74 -9.33 10.91
N ASP A 28 -11.36 -9.96 9.80
CA ASP A 28 -10.81 -11.33 9.79
C ASP A 28 -9.35 -11.32 9.32
N PRO A 29 -8.38 -11.43 10.24
CA PRO A 29 -6.96 -11.45 9.89
C PRO A 29 -6.53 -12.73 9.16
N ASN A 30 -7.32 -13.81 9.17
CA ASN A 30 -6.99 -15.07 8.50
C ASN A 30 -7.24 -15.00 6.98
N ARG A 31 -7.95 -13.96 6.51
CA ARG A 31 -8.15 -13.72 5.07
C ARG A 31 -6.89 -13.21 4.36
N MET A 32 -5.87 -12.80 5.12
CA MET A 32 -4.56 -12.48 4.58
C MET A 32 -3.67 -13.72 4.70
N ASP A 33 -3.46 -14.40 3.60
CA ASP A 33 -2.63 -15.61 3.52
C ASP A 33 -1.43 -15.35 2.60
N LEU A 34 -0.32 -14.99 3.23
CA LEU A 34 0.92 -14.65 2.52
C LEU A 34 1.66 -15.89 2.02
N ALA A 35 1.47 -17.05 2.64
CA ALA A 35 2.08 -18.30 2.20
C ALA A 35 1.50 -18.73 0.85
N ASN A 36 0.19 -18.55 0.67
CA ASN A 36 -0.50 -18.87 -0.58
C ASN A 36 -0.70 -17.67 -1.52
N HIS A 37 -0.05 -16.53 -1.28
CA HIS A 37 -0.16 -15.33 -2.11
C HIS A 37 -1.59 -14.77 -2.26
N ARG A 38 -2.40 -14.87 -1.21
CA ARG A 38 -3.80 -14.41 -1.19
C ARG A 38 -3.97 -13.22 -0.27
N GLY A 39 -4.38 -12.10 -0.86
CA GLY A 39 -4.86 -10.92 -0.14
C GLY A 39 -6.36 -10.74 -0.35
N PRO A 40 -7.10 -10.18 0.63
CA PRO A 40 -8.49 -9.82 0.42
C PRO A 40 -8.59 -8.67 -0.59
N SER A 41 -9.47 -8.82 -1.58
CA SER A 41 -9.82 -7.75 -2.52
C SER A 41 -11.34 -7.68 -2.66
N THR A 42 -11.83 -6.50 -3.07
CA THR A 42 -13.26 -6.28 -3.36
C THR A 42 -13.39 -5.61 -4.71
N PRO A 43 -14.48 -5.85 -5.47
CA PRO A 43 -14.73 -5.17 -6.74
C PRO A 43 -14.68 -3.64 -6.61
N MET A 44 -15.26 -3.10 -5.52
CA MET A 44 -15.23 -1.68 -5.21
C MET A 44 -13.81 -1.12 -5.11
N GLY A 45 -12.88 -1.85 -4.49
CA GLY A 45 -11.48 -1.44 -4.38
C GLY A 45 -10.77 -1.41 -5.74
N CYS A 46 -11.05 -2.41 -6.60
CA CYS A 46 -10.48 -2.49 -7.94
C CYS A 46 -10.97 -1.33 -8.83
N ASP A 47 -12.28 -1.09 -8.85
CA ASP A 47 -12.90 -0.01 -9.64
C ASP A 47 -12.42 1.36 -9.16
N PHE A 48 -12.31 1.54 -7.84
CA PHE A 48 -11.80 2.78 -7.26
C PHE A 48 -10.33 3.03 -7.64
N CYS A 49 -9.48 1.99 -7.59
CA CYS A 49 -8.10 2.07 -8.06
C CYS A 49 -8.02 2.44 -9.55
N ALA A 50 -8.83 1.78 -10.38
CA ALA A 50 -8.90 2.07 -11.81
C ALA A 50 -9.31 3.52 -12.09
N GLY A 51 -10.32 4.04 -11.39
CA GLY A 51 -10.75 5.44 -11.50
C GLY A 51 -9.65 6.43 -11.11
N MET A 52 -8.97 6.19 -9.99
CA MET A 52 -7.85 7.02 -9.52
C MET A 52 -6.68 7.03 -10.51
N VAL A 53 -6.30 5.88 -11.05
CA VAL A 53 -5.22 5.77 -12.04
C VAL A 53 -5.63 6.42 -13.36
N GLY A 54 -6.84 6.15 -13.86
CA GLY A 54 -7.37 6.73 -15.08
C GLY A 54 -7.43 8.26 -15.04
N ALA A 55 -7.88 8.84 -13.92
CA ALA A 55 -7.89 10.28 -13.73
C ALA A 55 -6.47 10.88 -13.75
N ASN A 56 -5.49 10.22 -13.12
CA ASN A 56 -4.10 10.69 -13.17
C ASN A 56 -3.49 10.53 -14.56
N ALA A 57 -3.79 9.46 -15.29
CA ALA A 57 -3.36 9.29 -16.68
C ALA A 57 -3.89 10.41 -17.57
N LEU A 58 -5.17 10.78 -17.46
CA LEU A 58 -5.75 11.90 -18.19
C LEU A 58 -5.08 13.24 -17.88
N LYS A 59 -4.75 13.50 -16.61
CA LYS A 59 -4.01 14.72 -16.22
C LYS A 59 -2.65 14.80 -16.93
N ILE A 60 -1.93 13.69 -17.03
CA ILE A 60 -0.64 13.61 -17.72
C ILE A 60 -0.84 13.84 -19.23
N LEU A 61 -1.76 13.11 -19.86
CA LEU A 61 -1.99 13.18 -21.31
C LEU A 61 -2.46 14.55 -21.78
N LEU A 62 -3.29 15.23 -20.99
CA LEU A 62 -3.81 16.56 -21.31
C LEU A 62 -2.96 17.71 -20.77
N ASN A 63 -1.84 17.40 -20.09
CA ASN A 63 -1.03 18.37 -19.35
C ASN A 63 -1.88 19.32 -18.47
N ARG A 64 -2.89 18.76 -17.79
CA ARG A 64 -3.90 19.51 -17.04
C ARG A 64 -4.03 19.01 -15.61
N GLY A 65 -3.85 19.94 -14.66
CA GLY A 65 -3.99 19.66 -13.23
C GLY A 65 -2.73 19.04 -12.61
N THR A 66 -2.76 18.86 -11.29
CA THR A 66 -1.60 18.38 -10.53
C THR A 66 -1.65 16.86 -10.37
N VAL A 67 -0.50 16.23 -10.63
CA VAL A 67 -0.26 14.80 -10.38
C VAL A 67 0.69 14.67 -9.20
N VAL A 68 0.33 13.85 -8.23
CA VAL A 68 1.25 13.54 -7.12
C VAL A 68 2.24 12.49 -7.60
N THR A 69 3.51 12.89 -7.61
CA THR A 69 4.62 12.07 -8.08
C THR A 69 5.46 11.54 -6.93
N ALA A 70 6.21 10.47 -7.20
CA ALA A 70 7.22 9.96 -6.28
C ALA A 70 8.18 11.10 -5.86
N PRO A 71 8.63 11.16 -4.59
CA PRO A 71 8.49 10.16 -3.54
C PRO A 71 7.21 10.29 -2.69
N ARG A 72 6.19 11.01 -3.17
CA ARG A 72 4.88 11.07 -2.52
C ARG A 72 3.95 10.01 -3.07
N ALA A 73 3.08 9.47 -2.21
CA ALA A 73 2.03 8.53 -2.62
C ALA A 73 0.67 8.97 -2.10
N LEU A 74 -0.35 8.80 -2.94
CA LEU A 74 -1.75 9.05 -2.61
C LEU A 74 -2.38 7.78 -2.07
N HIS A 75 -3.05 7.90 -0.93
CA HIS A 75 -3.83 6.81 -0.35
C HIS A 75 -5.20 7.34 0.04
N PHE A 76 -6.23 6.82 -0.62
CA PHE A 76 -7.61 7.13 -0.30
C PHE A 76 -8.32 5.85 0.16
N ASP A 77 -9.03 5.98 1.27
CA ASP A 77 -9.86 4.95 1.87
C ASP A 77 -11.30 5.43 1.84
N ALA A 78 -12.07 4.84 0.92
CA ALA A 78 -13.47 5.19 0.71
C ALA A 78 -14.37 4.71 1.86
N TYR A 79 -14.00 3.64 2.57
CA TYR A 79 -14.81 3.12 3.67
C TYR A 79 -14.80 4.07 4.87
N ARG A 80 -13.63 4.64 5.18
CA ARG A 80 -13.48 5.62 6.28
C ARG A 80 -13.54 7.07 5.82
N ASN A 81 -13.74 7.33 4.54
CA ASN A 81 -13.66 8.65 3.92
C ASN A 81 -12.36 9.40 4.26
N LYS A 82 -11.21 8.71 4.21
CA LYS A 82 -9.90 9.28 4.54
C LYS A 82 -9.02 9.42 3.31
N TYR A 83 -8.37 10.56 3.20
CA TYR A 83 -7.36 10.83 2.18
C TYR A 83 -6.04 11.22 2.85
N VAL A 84 -4.96 10.54 2.48
CA VAL A 84 -3.62 10.80 3.00
C VAL A 84 -2.64 10.87 1.84
N THR A 85 -1.80 11.91 1.85
CA THR A 85 -0.60 11.96 1.01
C THR A 85 0.60 11.60 1.89
N THR A 86 1.28 10.52 1.56
CA THR A 86 2.50 10.09 2.26
C THR A 86 3.73 10.63 1.55
N TRP A 87 4.83 10.78 2.29
CA TRP A 87 6.12 11.17 1.75
C TRP A 87 7.18 10.18 2.22
N ARG A 88 7.80 9.45 1.26
CA ARG A 88 8.78 8.40 1.51
C ARG A 88 10.03 8.58 0.63
N PRO A 89 10.84 9.63 0.85
CA PRO A 89 12.11 9.80 0.13
C PRO A 89 13.03 8.59 0.35
N TRP A 90 13.87 8.26 -0.65
CA TRP A 90 14.78 7.11 -0.66
C TRP A 90 14.11 5.72 -0.68
N GLY A 91 12.78 5.67 -0.88
CA GLY A 91 12.04 4.42 -1.04
C GLY A 91 12.23 3.49 0.17
N ASN A 92 12.81 2.31 -0.06
CA ASN A 92 13.01 1.32 1.01
C ASN A 92 14.02 1.78 2.08
N ASN A 93 14.91 2.72 1.77
CA ASN A 93 15.88 3.26 2.74
C ASN A 93 15.31 4.37 3.61
N ASN A 94 14.03 4.74 3.42
CA ASN A 94 13.38 5.72 4.26
C ASN A 94 13.31 5.25 5.73
N PRO A 95 13.70 6.06 6.72
CA PRO A 95 13.65 5.68 8.14
C PRO A 95 12.27 5.21 8.59
N LEU A 96 11.20 5.88 8.13
CA LEU A 96 9.83 5.52 8.48
C LEU A 96 9.39 4.22 7.79
N GLN A 97 9.85 3.97 6.56
CA GLN A 97 9.62 2.70 5.87
C GLN A 97 10.33 1.55 6.61
N GLN A 98 11.57 1.77 7.04
CA GLN A 98 12.35 0.79 7.80
C GLN A 98 11.72 0.45 9.15
N LEU A 99 11.18 1.44 9.85
CA LEU A 99 10.41 1.21 11.08
C LEU A 99 9.14 0.39 10.81
N ALA A 100 8.40 0.70 9.74
CA ALA A 100 7.22 -0.07 9.34
C ALA A 100 7.58 -1.53 8.98
N LEU A 101 8.69 -1.75 8.28
CA LEU A 101 9.20 -3.10 7.97
C LEU A 101 9.58 -3.87 9.23
N LYS A 102 10.27 -3.23 10.20
CA LYS A 102 10.60 -3.85 11.48
C LYS A 102 9.34 -4.28 12.24
N ALA A 103 8.31 -3.43 12.28
CA ALA A 103 7.04 -3.76 12.91
C ALA A 103 6.30 -4.90 12.18
N ALA A 104 6.28 -4.87 10.85
CA ALA A 104 5.66 -5.92 10.03
C ALA A 104 6.35 -7.28 10.24
N ARG A 105 7.69 -7.32 10.27
CA ARG A 105 8.46 -8.54 10.57
C ARG A 105 8.09 -9.11 11.93
N LYS A 106 8.00 -8.27 12.98
CA LYS A 106 7.63 -8.73 14.32
C LYS A 106 6.21 -9.32 14.37
N ASN A 107 5.24 -8.70 13.69
CA ASN A 107 3.85 -9.16 13.68
C ASN A 107 3.64 -10.43 12.85
N LEU A 108 4.45 -10.63 11.80
CA LEU A 108 4.36 -11.80 10.92
C LEU A 108 5.17 -13.01 11.43
N GLN A 109 6.27 -12.78 12.13
CA GLN A 109 7.01 -13.85 12.83
C GLN A 109 6.20 -14.49 13.97
N GLY A 110 5.19 -13.79 14.50
CA GLY A 110 4.24 -14.37 15.46
C GLY A 110 3.07 -15.13 14.84
N LYS A 111 2.98 -15.20 13.50
CA LYS A 111 1.90 -15.83 12.73
C LYS A 111 2.38 -16.87 11.71
N LEU A 112 3.69 -17.08 11.61
CA LEU A 112 4.35 -18.19 10.93
C LEU A 112 4.64 -19.29 11.96
#